data_AF-A0A0G0JFA7-F1
#
_entry.id   AF-A0A0G0JFA7-F1
#
_cell.length_a   1.000
_cell.length_b   1.000
_cell.length_c   1.000
_cell.angle_alpha   90.00
_cell.angle_beta   90.00
_cell.angle_gamma   90.00
#
_symmetry.space_group_name_H-M   'P 1'
#
loop_
_entity.id
_entity.type
_entity.pdbx_description
1 polymer ?
#
loop_
_entity_poly.entity_id
_entity_poly.type
_entity_poly.pdbx_seq_one_letter_code
_entity_poly.pdbx_strand_id
1 'polypeptide(L)'
;MLFKTVVVLWLILLTLWIGDGKGLSFDSKKILGDKTPATETKTEDIPELNDILNSKDQDLRLKAARKLVERVDVEKALEILEHSALPHTGEGHLVVHQIGFYAYQKYGVDSILKCKDYFLYACYHGAIIEAASGEGFEAIVKMTDRCKESPVRYFQCVHAAGHSILAMWNYDLPKALETCDSLYEKESDFPEALSSCHNGGFMENLFGVHDWGKDKEIKRDWLSEDPYFPCNYFGEKYQRGCWLNQAARIYQMNKGDVVKTAQICQEVGNPQYTEWCMDNVARQIHPLTLGNPNMTFQLCQQVGPDWYDKCVLVNAGSFYSVGGRSEAISICSQVPATIKPECFERLIGQIVSDPLKKEEREKICQKLEQPYSSKCLSSLSLVP
;
A
#
# COMPACT_ATOMS: atom_id res chain seq x y z
N MET A 1 33.87 -20.65 -3.85
CA MET A 1 34.79 -20.36 -2.72
C MET A 1 35.40 -18.99 -3.02
N LEU A 2 35.45 -18.10 -2.01
CA LEU A 2 35.70 -16.65 -2.09
C LEU A 2 34.56 -15.80 -2.66
N PHE A 3 33.72 -15.27 -1.77
CA PHE A 3 33.33 -13.85 -1.64
C PHE A 3 32.36 -13.73 -0.45
N LYS A 4 32.89 -13.88 0.76
CA LYS A 4 32.22 -13.63 2.05
C LYS A 4 33.20 -12.88 2.95
N THR A 5 33.51 -11.61 2.68
CA THR A 5 34.41 -10.82 3.56
C THR A 5 34.30 -9.29 3.44
N VAL A 6 33.09 -8.70 3.35
CA VAL A 6 32.96 -7.21 3.39
C VAL A 6 31.90 -6.68 4.37
N VAL A 7 31.22 -7.52 5.15
CA VAL A 7 30.10 -7.07 6.02
C VAL A 7 30.51 -6.80 7.49
N VAL A 8 31.80 -6.78 7.84
CA VAL A 8 32.24 -6.73 9.27
C VAL A 8 32.95 -5.42 9.68
N LEU A 9 32.93 -4.36 8.88
CA LEU A 9 33.75 -3.15 9.15
C LEU A 9 32.99 -1.87 9.49
N TRP A 10 31.71 -1.95 9.92
CA TRP A 10 30.93 -0.77 10.32
C TRP A 10 30.33 -0.83 11.75
N LEU A 11 30.84 -1.72 12.61
CA LEU A 11 30.31 -1.93 13.97
C LEU A 11 31.31 -1.65 15.12
N ILE A 12 32.46 -0.99 14.87
CA ILE A 12 33.52 -0.79 15.89
C ILE A 12 33.91 0.69 16.07
N LEU A 13 32.97 1.64 16.01
CA LEU A 13 33.28 3.05 16.30
C LEU A 13 32.25 3.79 17.18
N LEU A 14 31.54 3.06 18.05
CA LEU A 14 30.60 3.65 19.01
C LEU A 14 30.69 3.03 20.42
N THR A 15 31.89 2.63 20.83
CA THR A 15 32.17 2.16 22.20
C THR A 15 33.47 2.75 22.74
N LEU A 16 33.54 4.07 22.85
CA LEU A 16 34.47 4.76 23.74
C LEU A 16 33.77 6.00 24.27
N TRP A 17 33.08 5.85 25.41
CA TRP A 17 32.92 6.84 26.48
C TRP A 17 32.03 6.21 27.57
N ILE A 18 32.66 5.42 28.44
CA ILE A 18 32.15 5.13 29.79
C ILE A 18 33.21 5.67 30.74
N GLY A 19 32.81 6.64 31.55
CA GLY A 19 33.62 7.26 32.59
C GLY A 19 32.74 8.00 33.58
N ASP A 20 32.57 7.34 34.73
CA ASP A 20 32.22 7.87 36.05
C ASP A 20 30.75 8.11 36.42
N GLY A 21 30.26 7.20 37.27
CA GLY A 21 28.97 7.25 37.92
C GLY A 21 28.93 8.17 39.15
N LYS A 22 27.69 8.46 39.56
CA LYS A 22 27.24 8.63 40.95
C LYS A 22 25.71 8.54 40.93
N GLY A 23 25.18 7.76 41.88
CA GLY A 23 23.79 7.30 41.86
C GLY A 23 22.75 8.34 42.25
N LEU A 24 21.49 7.89 42.25
CA LEU A 24 20.50 8.09 43.30
C LEU A 24 19.25 7.28 42.93
N SER A 25 18.96 6.24 43.72
CA SER A 25 17.70 5.52 43.72
C SER A 25 16.64 6.39 44.40
N PHE A 26 15.51 6.62 43.75
CA PHE A 26 14.33 7.20 44.39
C PHE A 26 13.13 6.27 44.21
N ASP A 27 12.68 5.79 45.36
CA ASP A 27 11.53 4.92 45.59
C ASP A 27 10.23 5.74 45.49
N SER A 28 9.38 5.46 44.51
CA SER A 28 8.11 6.14 44.30
C SER A 28 6.92 5.21 44.56
N LYS A 29 6.81 4.68 45.78
CA LYS A 29 5.56 4.15 46.34
C LYS A 29 4.88 5.18 47.24
N LYS A 30 3.93 5.94 46.68
CA LYS A 30 2.69 6.45 47.29
C LYS A 30 2.23 7.71 46.56
N ILE A 31 1.31 7.57 45.61
CA ILE A 31 0.07 8.37 45.52
C ILE A 31 -0.96 7.46 44.85
N LEU A 32 -1.79 6.78 45.66
CA LEU A 32 -2.96 6.03 45.20
C LEU A 32 -4.17 6.94 45.38
N GLY A 33 -4.80 7.33 44.27
CA GLY A 33 -6.11 7.95 44.20
C GLY A 33 -6.90 7.27 43.08
N ASP A 34 -7.86 6.46 43.50
CA ASP A 34 -9.01 5.86 42.79
C ASP A 34 -8.89 5.56 41.29
N LYS A 35 -8.65 4.28 40.95
CA LYS A 35 -8.89 3.72 39.62
C LYS A 35 -10.23 2.99 39.63
N THR A 36 -11.17 3.52 38.85
CA THR A 36 -12.33 2.77 38.35
C THR A 36 -11.83 1.47 37.69
N PRO A 37 -12.49 0.31 37.85
CA PRO A 37 -11.96 -0.94 37.34
C PRO A 37 -11.98 -0.92 35.81
N ALA A 38 -10.78 -0.87 35.21
CA ALA A 38 -10.61 -1.24 33.82
C ALA A 38 -10.97 -2.71 33.69
N THR A 39 -11.93 -3.00 32.81
CA THR A 39 -12.29 -4.36 32.43
C THR A 39 -11.07 -4.97 31.76
N GLU A 40 -10.41 -5.93 32.43
CA GLU A 40 -9.34 -6.72 31.84
C GLU A 40 -9.93 -7.59 30.71
N THR A 41 -9.94 -7.08 29.49
CA THR A 41 -10.03 -7.92 28.30
C THR A 41 -8.80 -8.81 28.27
N LYS A 42 -8.97 -10.10 28.61
CA LYS A 42 -7.96 -11.14 28.37
C LYS A 42 -7.49 -11.01 26.93
N THR A 43 -6.22 -10.65 26.75
CA THR A 43 -5.56 -10.70 25.45
C THR A 43 -5.53 -12.17 25.05
N GLU A 44 -6.32 -12.54 24.04
CA GLU A 44 -6.32 -13.89 23.47
C GLU A 44 -4.89 -14.17 22.98
N ASP A 45 -4.33 -15.33 23.33
CA ASP A 45 -3.01 -15.74 22.85
C ASP A 45 -3.13 -16.11 21.36
N ILE A 46 -2.37 -15.42 20.50
CA ILE A 46 -2.40 -15.58 19.05
C ILE A 46 -1.00 -16.02 18.61
N PRO A 47 -0.71 -17.34 18.61
CA PRO A 47 0.63 -17.85 18.44
C PRO A 47 1.24 -17.50 17.08
N GLU A 48 0.42 -17.32 16.04
CA GLU A 48 0.86 -16.98 14.69
C GLU A 48 1.43 -15.56 14.59
N LEU A 49 1.05 -14.63 15.47
CA LEU A 49 1.49 -13.23 15.39
C LEU A 49 3.01 -13.08 15.54
N ASN A 50 3.65 -13.94 16.33
CA ASN A 50 5.10 -13.87 16.48
C ASN A 50 5.81 -14.11 15.14
N ASP A 51 5.40 -15.14 14.40
CA ASP A 51 5.98 -15.44 13.10
C ASP A 51 5.59 -14.39 12.05
N ILE A 52 4.34 -13.90 12.09
CA ILE A 52 3.85 -12.86 11.17
C ILE A 52 4.60 -11.53 11.33
N LEU A 53 4.92 -11.13 12.57
CA LEU A 53 5.49 -9.82 12.87
C LEU A 53 7.03 -9.82 12.91
N ASN A 54 7.64 -10.91 13.40
CA ASN A 54 9.06 -10.89 13.76
C ASN A 54 9.96 -11.74 12.84
N SER A 55 9.39 -12.59 11.98
CA SER A 55 10.18 -13.40 11.04
C SER A 55 10.80 -12.53 9.95
N LYS A 56 12.07 -12.81 9.62
CA LYS A 56 12.74 -12.28 8.41
C LYS A 56 12.55 -13.17 7.19
N ASP A 57 12.01 -14.37 7.37
CA ASP A 57 11.67 -15.32 6.32
C ASP A 57 10.23 -15.06 5.89
N GLN A 58 10.06 -14.58 4.66
CA GLN A 58 8.77 -14.25 4.08
C GLN A 58 7.85 -15.48 4.00
N ASP A 59 8.37 -16.65 3.61
CA ASP A 59 7.56 -17.87 3.51
C ASP A 59 7.00 -18.27 4.86
N LEU A 60 7.79 -18.09 5.94
CA LEU A 60 7.32 -18.33 7.29
C LEU A 60 6.19 -17.36 7.68
N ARG A 61 6.31 -16.07 7.33
CA ARG A 61 5.26 -15.07 7.56
C ARG A 61 3.96 -15.45 6.84
N LEU A 62 4.05 -15.80 5.56
CA LEU A 62 2.89 -16.17 4.74
C LEU A 62 2.22 -17.45 5.28
N LYS A 63 3.00 -18.47 5.63
CA LYS A 63 2.47 -19.71 6.24
C LYS A 63 1.80 -19.45 7.58
N ALA A 64 2.34 -18.57 8.42
CA ALA A 64 1.73 -18.20 9.69
C ALA A 64 0.41 -17.44 9.49
N ALA A 65 0.35 -16.52 8.52
CA ALA A 65 -0.88 -15.84 8.13
C ALA A 65 -1.97 -16.82 7.65
N ARG A 66 -1.56 -17.82 6.85
CA ARG A 66 -2.44 -18.89 6.39
C ARG A 66 -3.00 -19.70 7.57
N LYS A 67 -2.16 -20.10 8.52
CA LYS A 67 -2.60 -20.80 9.75
C LYS A 67 -3.56 -19.96 10.58
N LEU A 68 -3.32 -18.65 10.70
CA LEU A 68 -4.18 -17.74 11.43
C LEU A 68 -5.59 -17.77 10.84
N VAL A 69 -5.75 -17.53 9.54
CA VAL A 69 -7.08 -17.50 8.91
C VAL A 69 -7.76 -18.86 8.93
N GLU A 70 -7.02 -19.96 8.78
CA GLU A 70 -7.58 -21.31 8.92
C GLU A 70 -8.15 -21.56 10.33
N ARG A 71 -7.55 -20.96 11.37
CA ARG A 71 -7.98 -21.10 12.76
C ARG A 71 -9.16 -20.20 13.13
N VAL A 72 -9.15 -18.94 12.71
CA VAL A 72 -10.12 -17.94 13.19
C VAL A 72 -11.10 -17.44 12.14
N ASP A 73 -10.96 -17.88 10.88
CA ASP A 73 -11.71 -17.40 9.72
C ASP A 73 -11.36 -15.95 9.29
N VAL A 74 -11.86 -15.56 8.11
CA VAL A 74 -11.46 -14.34 7.36
C VAL A 74 -11.63 -13.06 8.18
N GLU A 75 -12.85 -12.77 8.64
CA GLU A 75 -13.16 -11.48 9.27
C GLU A 75 -12.38 -11.28 10.58
N LYS A 76 -12.26 -12.33 11.39
CA LYS A 76 -11.51 -12.27 12.66
C LYS A 76 -10.01 -12.17 12.43
N ALA A 77 -9.46 -12.85 11.41
CA ALA A 77 -8.05 -12.73 11.06
C ALA A 77 -7.71 -11.30 10.62
N LEU A 78 -8.56 -10.68 9.79
CA LEU A 78 -8.39 -9.28 9.37
C LEU A 78 -8.39 -8.31 10.56
N GLU A 79 -9.34 -8.48 11.49
CA GLU A 79 -9.39 -7.67 12.73
C GLU A 79 -8.13 -7.82 13.58
N ILE A 80 -7.62 -9.05 13.71
CA ILE A 80 -6.38 -9.31 14.47
C ILE A 80 -5.19 -8.60 13.83
N LEU A 81 -5.06 -8.69 12.50
CA LEU A 81 -3.92 -8.12 11.79
C LEU A 81 -3.98 -6.58 11.77
N GLU A 82 -5.16 -6.00 11.55
CA GLU A 82 -5.36 -4.54 11.56
C GLU A 82 -4.98 -3.90 12.90
N HIS A 83 -5.27 -4.58 14.01
CA HIS A 83 -4.94 -4.11 15.36
C HIS A 83 -3.56 -4.59 15.86
N SER A 84 -2.74 -5.14 14.97
CA SER A 84 -1.36 -5.55 15.27
C SER A 84 -0.35 -4.48 14.83
N ALA A 85 0.94 -4.75 15.04
CA ALA A 85 2.02 -3.92 14.51
C ALA A 85 2.39 -4.23 13.05
N LEU A 86 1.57 -5.02 12.34
CA LEU A 86 1.84 -5.39 10.94
C LEU A 86 1.76 -4.14 10.05
N PRO A 87 2.79 -3.83 9.24
CA PRO A 87 2.72 -2.71 8.31
C PRO A 87 1.64 -2.92 7.24
N HIS A 88 0.89 -1.87 6.90
CA HIS A 88 -0.17 -1.93 5.88
C HIS A 88 0.31 -2.10 4.44
N THR A 89 1.62 -2.06 4.19
CA THR A 89 2.23 -2.09 2.85
C THR A 89 3.33 -3.14 2.76
N GLY A 90 3.87 -3.37 1.56
CA GLY A 90 5.00 -4.27 1.34
C GLY A 90 4.71 -5.70 1.83
N GLU A 91 5.57 -6.23 2.70
CA GLU A 91 5.39 -7.61 3.20
C GLU A 91 4.12 -7.81 4.04
N GLY A 92 3.63 -6.79 4.74
CA GLY A 92 2.38 -6.91 5.49
C GLY A 92 1.14 -6.97 4.59
N HIS A 93 1.18 -6.27 3.44
CA HIS A 93 0.19 -6.44 2.37
C HIS A 93 0.17 -7.88 1.84
N LEU A 94 1.34 -8.45 1.55
CA LEU A 94 1.47 -9.82 1.05
C LEU A 94 1.03 -10.87 2.09
N VAL A 95 1.26 -10.62 3.37
CA VAL A 95 0.72 -11.44 4.47
C VAL A 95 -0.81 -11.53 4.38
N VAL A 96 -1.49 -10.42 4.10
CA VAL A 96 -2.95 -10.38 4.03
C VAL A 96 -3.52 -11.03 2.76
N HIS A 97 -2.72 -11.20 1.70
CA HIS A 97 -3.14 -12.02 0.54
C HIS A 97 -3.50 -13.44 0.94
N GLN A 98 -2.81 -14.03 1.91
CA GLN A 98 -3.09 -15.40 2.39
C GLN A 98 -4.49 -15.54 2.98
N ILE A 99 -5.01 -14.45 3.58
CA ILE A 99 -6.38 -14.37 4.08
C ILE A 99 -7.35 -14.43 2.89
N GLY A 100 -7.06 -13.69 1.82
CA GLY A 100 -7.81 -13.71 0.57
C GLY A 100 -7.79 -15.07 -0.14
N PHE A 101 -6.63 -15.73 -0.20
CA PHE A 101 -6.49 -17.08 -0.75
C PHE A 101 -7.40 -18.07 -0.04
N TYR A 102 -7.38 -18.06 1.30
CA TYR A 102 -8.29 -18.88 2.08
C TYR A 102 -9.76 -18.49 1.87
N ALA A 103 -10.06 -17.18 1.82
CA ALA A 103 -11.41 -16.68 1.64
C ALA A 103 -12.03 -17.22 0.34
N TYR A 104 -11.30 -17.18 -0.78
CA TYR A 104 -11.80 -17.72 -2.05
C TYR A 104 -11.98 -19.24 -1.99
N GLN A 105 -11.00 -19.98 -1.47
CA GLN A 105 -11.10 -21.44 -1.36
C GLN A 105 -12.31 -21.89 -0.52
N LYS A 106 -12.72 -21.08 0.46
CA LYS A 106 -13.86 -21.39 1.33
C LYS A 106 -15.20 -20.87 0.82
N TYR A 107 -15.23 -19.65 0.28
CA TYR A 107 -16.48 -18.93 -0.04
C TYR A 107 -16.67 -18.67 -1.54
N GLY A 108 -15.71 -19.03 -2.39
CA GLY A 108 -15.74 -18.72 -3.82
C GLY A 108 -15.91 -17.22 -4.06
N VAL A 109 -16.82 -16.84 -4.95
CA VAL A 109 -17.08 -15.43 -5.31
C VAL A 109 -17.54 -14.59 -4.11
N ASP A 110 -18.23 -15.19 -3.14
CA ASP A 110 -18.70 -14.48 -1.96
C ASP A 110 -17.58 -14.11 -0.97
N SER A 111 -16.34 -14.55 -1.22
CA SER A 111 -15.15 -14.13 -0.47
C SER A 111 -14.96 -12.60 -0.47
N ILE A 112 -15.37 -11.90 -1.54
CA ILE A 112 -15.36 -10.43 -1.63
C ILE A 112 -16.19 -9.80 -0.50
N LEU A 113 -17.26 -10.45 -0.05
CA LEU A 113 -18.11 -9.96 1.04
C LEU A 113 -17.51 -10.19 2.43
N LYS A 114 -16.47 -11.04 2.52
CA LYS A 114 -15.76 -11.35 3.77
C LYS A 114 -14.51 -10.50 3.95
N CYS A 115 -13.98 -9.95 2.86
CA CYS A 115 -12.81 -9.09 2.90
C CYS A 115 -13.12 -7.69 3.44
N LYS A 116 -12.08 -7.06 3.99
CA LYS A 116 -12.06 -5.65 4.40
C LYS A 116 -10.98 -4.92 3.61
N ASP A 117 -11.12 -3.62 3.49
CA ASP A 117 -10.25 -2.70 2.77
C ASP A 117 -8.89 -2.46 3.45
N TYR A 118 -8.66 -3.12 4.59
CA TYR A 118 -7.40 -3.11 5.32
C TYR A 118 -6.22 -3.53 4.44
N PHE A 119 -5.03 -3.03 4.79
CA PHE A 119 -3.79 -3.34 4.09
C PHE A 119 -3.91 -3.11 2.58
N LEU A 120 -4.38 -1.92 2.16
CA LEU A 120 -4.57 -1.58 0.74
C LEU A 120 -5.36 -2.64 -0.03
N TYR A 121 -6.50 -3.09 0.51
CA TYR A 121 -7.38 -4.08 -0.13
C TYR A 121 -6.73 -5.46 -0.37
N ALA A 122 -5.66 -5.79 0.36
CA ALA A 122 -4.90 -7.03 0.19
C ALA A 122 -5.72 -8.32 0.23
N CYS A 123 -6.79 -8.39 1.04
CA CYS A 123 -7.66 -9.57 1.07
C CYS A 123 -8.36 -9.79 -0.28
N TYR A 124 -8.87 -8.71 -0.88
CA TYR A 124 -9.49 -8.75 -2.21
C TYR A 124 -8.48 -9.18 -3.27
N HIS A 125 -7.24 -8.68 -3.17
CA HIS A 125 -6.17 -9.06 -4.10
C HIS A 125 -5.91 -10.57 -4.04
N GLY A 126 -5.73 -11.10 -2.83
CA GLY A 126 -5.55 -12.52 -2.62
C GLY A 126 -6.69 -13.34 -3.22
N ALA A 127 -7.94 -12.99 -2.89
CA ALA A 127 -9.11 -13.72 -3.38
C ALA A 127 -9.19 -13.77 -4.92
N ILE A 128 -8.89 -12.66 -5.60
CA ILE A 128 -8.90 -12.58 -7.07
C ILE A 128 -7.75 -13.38 -7.70
N ILE A 129 -6.56 -13.34 -7.11
CA ILE A 129 -5.39 -14.11 -7.56
C ILE A 129 -5.65 -15.61 -7.41
N GLU A 130 -6.19 -16.04 -6.28
CA GLU A 130 -6.57 -17.45 -6.05
C GLU A 130 -7.65 -17.91 -7.05
N ALA A 131 -8.69 -17.10 -7.25
CA ALA A 131 -9.76 -17.41 -8.20
C ALA A 131 -9.23 -17.66 -9.61
N ALA A 132 -8.33 -16.79 -10.05
CA ALA A 132 -7.73 -16.86 -11.37
C ALA A 132 -6.84 -18.10 -11.55
N SER A 133 -6.20 -18.57 -10.48
CA SER A 133 -5.39 -19.81 -10.49
C SER A 133 -6.23 -21.09 -10.66
N GLY A 134 -7.49 -21.08 -10.21
CA GLY A 134 -8.39 -22.22 -10.29
C GLY A 134 -9.24 -22.26 -11.57
N GLU A 135 -9.77 -21.11 -11.99
CA GLU A 135 -10.83 -21.01 -13.01
C GLU A 135 -10.48 -20.07 -14.18
N GLY A 136 -9.30 -19.45 -14.18
CA GLY A 136 -8.81 -18.60 -15.27
C GLY A 136 -9.50 -17.24 -15.37
N PHE A 137 -9.49 -16.64 -16.58
CA PHE A 137 -9.91 -15.25 -16.79
C PHE A 137 -11.40 -15.01 -16.53
N GLU A 138 -12.26 -16.01 -16.71
CA GLU A 138 -13.70 -15.88 -16.41
C GLU A 138 -13.96 -15.64 -14.92
N ALA A 139 -13.17 -16.27 -14.04
CA ALA A 139 -13.30 -16.05 -12.60
C ALA A 139 -12.84 -14.64 -12.20
N ILE A 140 -11.83 -14.08 -12.87
CA ILE A 140 -11.41 -12.69 -12.66
C ILE A 140 -12.59 -11.74 -12.89
N VAL A 141 -13.30 -11.89 -14.01
CA VAL A 141 -14.45 -11.03 -14.33
C VAL A 141 -15.52 -11.16 -13.24
N LYS A 142 -15.94 -12.39 -12.90
CA LYS A 142 -16.94 -12.65 -11.85
C LYS A 142 -16.55 -12.02 -10.51
N MET A 143 -15.28 -12.15 -10.12
CA MET A 143 -14.77 -11.59 -8.87
C MET A 143 -14.78 -10.06 -8.90
N THR A 144 -14.28 -9.45 -9.99
CA THR A 144 -14.26 -7.98 -10.10
C THR A 144 -15.66 -7.38 -10.18
N ASP A 145 -16.61 -8.02 -10.86
CA ASP A 145 -18.00 -7.55 -10.91
C ASP A 145 -18.65 -7.48 -9.52
N ARG A 146 -18.28 -8.40 -8.59
CA ARG A 146 -18.77 -8.34 -7.21
C ARG A 146 -18.28 -7.12 -6.43
N CYS A 147 -17.26 -6.43 -6.92
CA CYS A 147 -16.70 -5.22 -6.30
C CYS A 147 -17.39 -3.91 -6.75
N LYS A 148 -18.28 -3.95 -7.75
CA LYS A 148 -18.91 -2.74 -8.35
C LYS A 148 -19.80 -1.93 -7.41
N GLU A 149 -20.16 -2.48 -6.24
CA GLU A 149 -20.90 -1.74 -5.20
C GLU A 149 -20.10 -0.54 -4.63
N SER A 150 -18.78 -0.51 -4.83
CA SER A 150 -17.92 0.61 -4.44
C SER A 150 -16.91 0.92 -5.54
N PRO A 151 -16.87 2.15 -6.10
CA PRO A 151 -15.90 2.52 -7.12
C PRO A 151 -14.45 2.29 -6.71
N VAL A 152 -14.12 2.60 -5.45
CA VAL A 152 -12.76 2.40 -4.91
C VAL A 152 -12.43 0.92 -4.79
N ARG A 153 -13.37 0.10 -4.30
CA ARG A 153 -13.18 -1.35 -4.23
C ARG A 153 -13.05 -1.95 -5.61
N TYR A 154 -13.89 -1.54 -6.56
CA TYR A 154 -13.83 -2.00 -7.94
C TYR A 154 -12.48 -1.68 -8.57
N PHE A 155 -11.98 -0.44 -8.39
CA PHE A 155 -10.65 -0.06 -8.83
C PHE A 155 -9.57 -1.02 -8.30
N GLN A 156 -9.61 -1.37 -7.01
CA GLN A 156 -8.63 -2.27 -6.38
C GLN A 156 -8.79 -3.74 -6.81
N CYS A 157 -10.02 -4.20 -7.03
CA CYS A 157 -10.27 -5.53 -7.59
C CYS A 157 -9.74 -5.63 -9.03
N VAL A 158 -9.94 -4.60 -9.85
CA VAL A 158 -9.40 -4.57 -11.22
C VAL A 158 -7.88 -4.41 -11.21
N HIS A 159 -7.30 -3.72 -10.23
CA HIS A 159 -5.86 -3.72 -9.99
C HIS A 159 -5.34 -5.14 -9.72
N ALA A 160 -5.98 -5.86 -8.79
CA ALA A 160 -5.68 -7.27 -8.52
C ALA A 160 -5.80 -8.17 -9.75
N ALA A 161 -6.79 -7.92 -10.61
CA ALA A 161 -6.92 -8.62 -11.89
C ALA A 161 -5.67 -8.45 -12.77
N GLY A 162 -5.08 -7.25 -12.81
CA GLY A 162 -3.83 -6.99 -13.52
C GLY A 162 -2.66 -7.86 -13.03
N HIS A 163 -2.53 -8.04 -11.72
CA HIS A 163 -1.54 -8.97 -11.14
C HIS A 163 -1.77 -10.40 -11.63
N SER A 164 -2.99 -10.91 -11.46
CA SER A 164 -3.37 -12.27 -11.86
C SER A 164 -3.14 -12.50 -13.35
N ILE A 165 -3.55 -11.57 -14.21
CA ILE A 165 -3.44 -11.69 -15.67
C ILE A 165 -1.97 -11.78 -16.09
N LEU A 166 -1.07 -10.99 -15.49
CA LEU A 166 0.35 -11.09 -15.80
C LEU A 166 0.95 -12.44 -15.37
N ALA A 167 0.60 -12.89 -14.16
CA ALA A 167 1.01 -14.19 -13.64
C ALA A 167 0.55 -15.34 -14.55
N MET A 168 -0.71 -15.30 -15.01
CA MET A 168 -1.31 -16.25 -15.95
C MET A 168 -0.56 -16.36 -17.26
N TRP A 169 -0.11 -15.22 -17.78
CA TRP A 169 0.66 -15.14 -19.02
C TRP A 169 2.14 -15.43 -18.82
N ASN A 170 2.56 -15.92 -17.64
CA ASN A 170 3.94 -16.23 -17.31
C ASN A 170 4.84 -15.01 -17.61
N TYR A 171 4.40 -13.83 -17.15
CA TYR A 171 5.08 -12.54 -17.28
C TYR A 171 5.28 -12.06 -18.73
N ASP A 172 4.44 -12.52 -19.67
CA ASP A 172 4.31 -11.92 -21.02
C ASP A 172 3.46 -10.63 -20.93
N LEU A 173 4.14 -9.51 -20.68
CA LEU A 173 3.50 -8.22 -20.40
C LEU A 173 2.58 -7.71 -21.54
N PRO A 174 2.94 -7.77 -22.84
CA PRO A 174 2.04 -7.39 -23.92
C PRO A 174 0.73 -8.17 -23.91
N LYS A 175 0.79 -9.51 -23.77
CA LYS A 175 -0.44 -10.33 -23.71
C LYS A 175 -1.29 -10.00 -22.50
N ALA A 176 -0.65 -9.71 -21.37
CA ALA A 176 -1.36 -9.29 -20.18
C ALA A 176 -2.11 -7.96 -20.38
N LEU A 177 -1.46 -6.98 -21.01
CA LEU A 177 -2.07 -5.69 -21.33
C LEU A 177 -3.21 -5.82 -22.37
N GLU A 178 -3.03 -6.64 -23.41
CA GLU A 178 -4.09 -6.95 -24.39
C GLU A 178 -5.30 -7.66 -23.74
N THR A 179 -5.04 -8.48 -22.71
CA THR A 179 -6.11 -9.12 -21.93
C THR A 179 -6.85 -8.10 -21.06
N CYS A 180 -6.13 -7.18 -20.39
CA CYS A 180 -6.75 -6.06 -19.69
C CYS A 180 -7.65 -5.22 -20.62
N ASP A 181 -7.17 -4.91 -21.83
CA ASP A 181 -7.95 -4.20 -22.85
C ASP A 181 -9.24 -4.96 -23.18
N SER A 182 -9.12 -6.27 -23.46
CA SER A 182 -10.26 -7.11 -23.82
C SER A 182 -11.33 -7.19 -22.73
N LEU A 183 -10.93 -7.15 -21.46
CA LEU A 183 -11.84 -7.30 -20.32
C LEU A 183 -12.45 -5.97 -19.85
N TYR A 184 -11.69 -4.87 -19.88
CA TYR A 184 -12.06 -3.63 -19.18
C TYR A 184 -12.17 -2.40 -20.07
N GLU A 185 -11.79 -2.45 -21.36
CA GLU A 185 -11.88 -1.27 -22.25
C GLU A 185 -13.32 -0.78 -22.47
N LYS A 186 -14.30 -1.68 -22.38
CA LYS A 186 -15.73 -1.35 -22.55
C LYS A 186 -16.42 -0.95 -21.25
N GLU A 187 -15.70 -0.90 -20.13
CA GLU A 187 -16.27 -0.49 -18.84
C GLU A 187 -16.53 1.02 -18.84
N SER A 188 -17.82 1.39 -18.86
CA SER A 188 -18.26 2.79 -18.93
C SER A 188 -18.63 3.38 -17.57
N ASP A 189 -19.02 2.53 -16.62
CA ASP A 189 -19.47 2.99 -15.30
C ASP A 189 -18.28 3.37 -14.42
N PHE A 190 -17.10 2.77 -14.71
CA PHE A 190 -15.85 3.00 -14.00
C PHE A 190 -14.70 3.21 -14.99
N PRO A 191 -14.56 4.42 -15.57
CA PRO A 191 -13.57 4.71 -16.63
C PRO A 191 -12.12 4.41 -16.25
N GLU A 192 -11.78 4.40 -14.95
CA GLU A 192 -10.43 4.10 -14.48
C GLU A 192 -10.07 2.61 -14.48
N ALA A 193 -11.05 1.70 -14.65
CA ALA A 193 -10.87 0.26 -14.55
C ALA A 193 -9.73 -0.25 -15.44
N LEU A 194 -9.73 0.13 -16.72
CA LEU A 194 -8.69 -0.28 -17.66
C LEU A 194 -7.29 0.14 -17.17
N SER A 195 -7.14 1.41 -16.79
CA SER A 195 -5.86 1.92 -16.29
C SER A 195 -5.45 1.26 -14.96
N SER A 196 -6.41 0.81 -14.16
CA SER A 196 -6.15 0.05 -12.93
C SER A 196 -5.61 -1.34 -13.21
N CYS A 197 -6.19 -2.04 -14.20
CA CYS A 197 -5.70 -3.35 -14.65
C CYS A 197 -4.26 -3.25 -15.17
N HIS A 198 -3.99 -2.26 -16.04
CA HIS A 198 -2.62 -2.00 -16.50
C HIS A 198 -1.69 -1.68 -15.33
N ASN A 199 -2.12 -0.85 -14.38
CA ASN A 199 -1.31 -0.49 -13.21
C ASN A 199 -0.92 -1.72 -12.38
N GLY A 200 -1.86 -2.65 -12.13
CA GLY A 200 -1.58 -3.91 -11.45
C GLY A 200 -0.62 -4.81 -12.23
N GLY A 201 -0.79 -4.90 -13.56
CA GLY A 201 0.13 -5.64 -14.43
C GLY A 201 1.55 -5.07 -14.41
N PHE A 202 1.73 -3.76 -14.55
CA PHE A 202 3.05 -3.13 -14.45
C PHE A 202 3.67 -3.25 -13.06
N MET A 203 2.86 -3.17 -12.00
CA MET A 203 3.33 -3.40 -10.63
C MET A 203 3.81 -4.84 -10.45
N GLU A 204 3.04 -5.81 -10.93
CA GLU A 204 3.43 -7.22 -10.89
C GLU A 204 4.70 -7.48 -11.69
N ASN A 205 4.87 -6.85 -12.85
CA ASN A 205 6.09 -6.97 -13.66
C ASN A 205 7.35 -6.55 -12.89
N LEU A 206 7.22 -5.49 -12.08
CA LEU A 206 8.31 -5.00 -11.25
C LEU A 206 8.65 -5.97 -10.11
N PHE A 207 7.65 -6.34 -9.30
CA PHE A 207 7.91 -7.11 -8.08
C PHE A 207 8.04 -8.61 -8.36
N GLY A 208 7.17 -9.15 -9.20
CA GLY A 208 7.14 -10.55 -9.60
C GLY A 208 6.95 -11.49 -8.42
N VAL A 209 5.84 -11.33 -7.70
CA VAL A 209 5.57 -12.03 -6.42
C VAL A 209 4.46 -13.09 -6.54
N HIS A 210 3.77 -13.15 -7.68
CA HIS A 210 2.72 -14.13 -7.95
C HIS A 210 3.11 -15.03 -9.13
N ASP A 211 3.79 -16.15 -8.85
CA ASP A 211 4.16 -17.15 -9.86
C ASP A 211 3.31 -18.43 -9.74
N TRP A 212 2.78 -18.92 -10.86
CA TRP A 212 1.95 -20.13 -10.95
C TRP A 212 2.69 -21.34 -11.54
N GLY A 213 4.03 -21.29 -11.63
CA GLY A 213 4.88 -22.43 -11.96
C GLY A 213 5.93 -22.69 -10.89
N LYS A 214 5.77 -23.74 -10.08
CA LYS A 214 6.72 -24.10 -8.99
C LYS A 214 8.17 -24.38 -9.43
N ASP A 215 8.42 -24.49 -10.74
CA ASP A 215 9.70 -24.89 -11.32
C ASP A 215 10.08 -24.06 -12.57
N LYS A 216 9.51 -22.85 -12.73
CA LYS A 216 9.87 -21.96 -13.83
C LYS A 216 10.54 -20.72 -13.28
N GLU A 217 11.67 -20.33 -13.86
CA GLU A 217 12.22 -19.01 -13.59
C GLU A 217 11.22 -17.95 -14.06
N ILE A 218 10.88 -17.01 -13.18
CA ILE A 218 10.07 -15.84 -13.52
C ILE A 218 10.73 -15.16 -14.71
N LYS A 219 10.00 -15.01 -15.82
CA LYS A 219 10.48 -14.24 -16.96
C LYS A 219 10.59 -12.77 -16.55
N ARG A 220 11.79 -12.20 -16.70
CA ARG A 220 12.07 -10.79 -16.41
C ARG A 220 12.38 -10.01 -17.70
N ASP A 221 11.85 -10.47 -18.83
CA ASP A 221 12.07 -9.90 -20.17
C ASP A 221 11.63 -8.43 -20.28
N TRP A 222 10.71 -8.00 -19.42
CA TRP A 222 10.16 -6.65 -19.36
C TRP A 222 10.79 -5.79 -18.26
N LEU A 223 12.01 -6.16 -17.83
CA LEU A 223 12.88 -5.34 -17.00
C LEU A 223 14.20 -5.09 -17.74
N SER A 224 14.68 -3.85 -17.67
CA SER A 224 15.92 -3.41 -18.31
C SER A 224 16.71 -2.49 -17.37
N GLU A 225 17.93 -2.16 -17.78
CA GLU A 225 18.75 -1.10 -17.19
C GLU A 225 18.47 0.27 -17.83
N ASP A 226 17.59 0.34 -18.84
CA ASP A 226 16.99 1.59 -19.29
C ASP A 226 15.96 2.06 -18.25
N PRO A 227 16.13 3.24 -17.62
CA PRO A 227 15.23 3.74 -16.58
C PRO A 227 13.81 4.05 -17.09
N TYR A 228 13.59 4.15 -18.40
CA TYR A 228 12.29 4.45 -19.00
C TYR A 228 11.61 3.24 -19.61
N PHE A 229 12.31 2.10 -19.68
CA PHE A 229 11.73 0.84 -20.13
C PHE A 229 10.93 0.17 -18.98
N PRO A 230 9.73 -0.35 -19.24
CA PRO A 230 9.10 -0.52 -20.55
C PRO A 230 8.17 0.62 -20.99
N CYS A 231 8.05 1.71 -20.23
CA CYS A 231 7.11 2.80 -20.55
C CYS A 231 7.42 3.49 -21.89
N ASN A 232 8.68 3.55 -22.29
CA ASN A 232 9.08 4.07 -23.61
C ASN A 232 8.82 3.10 -24.78
N TYR A 233 8.44 1.85 -24.51
CA TYR A 233 8.11 0.85 -25.53
C TYR A 233 6.61 0.85 -25.86
N PHE A 234 5.75 0.99 -24.85
CA PHE A 234 4.30 0.89 -25.01
C PHE A 234 3.67 2.19 -25.54
N GLY A 235 2.50 2.07 -26.19
CA GLY A 235 1.75 3.23 -26.70
C GLY A 235 1.02 4.03 -25.61
N GLU A 236 0.45 5.18 -25.98
CA GLU A 236 -0.23 6.14 -25.07
C GLU A 236 -1.25 5.48 -24.11
N LYS A 237 -2.00 4.49 -24.60
CA LYS A 237 -3.03 3.79 -23.82
C LYS A 237 -2.50 3.23 -22.48
N TYR A 238 -1.25 2.76 -22.44
CA TYR A 238 -0.67 2.06 -21.29
C TYR A 238 0.13 2.98 -20.36
N GLN A 239 0.35 4.24 -20.75
CA GLN A 239 1.33 5.13 -20.12
C GLN A 239 0.98 5.44 -18.66
N ARG A 240 -0.29 5.67 -18.35
CA ARG A 240 -0.73 5.93 -16.97
C ARG A 240 -0.41 4.75 -16.04
N GLY A 241 -0.73 3.53 -16.47
CA GLY A 241 -0.44 2.32 -15.69
C GLY A 241 1.06 2.13 -15.47
N CYS A 242 1.87 2.41 -16.49
CA CYS A 242 3.31 2.24 -16.46
C CYS A 242 4.02 3.29 -15.59
N TRP A 243 3.83 4.59 -15.86
CA TRP A 243 4.54 5.66 -15.16
C TRP A 243 4.18 5.76 -13.68
N LEU A 244 2.98 5.32 -13.27
CA LEU A 244 2.59 5.20 -11.86
C LEU A 244 3.37 4.10 -11.10
N ASN A 245 4.20 3.30 -11.77
CA ASN A 245 5.08 2.28 -11.17
C ASN A 245 6.57 2.47 -11.50
N GLN A 246 6.91 3.25 -12.54
CA GLN A 246 8.28 3.28 -13.08
C GLN A 246 9.30 3.86 -12.09
N ALA A 247 8.94 4.83 -11.26
CA ALA A 247 9.86 5.40 -10.28
C ALA A 247 10.33 4.39 -9.24
N ALA A 248 9.53 3.38 -8.90
CA ALA A 248 9.94 2.30 -8.01
C ALA A 248 11.07 1.44 -8.63
N ARG A 249 11.03 1.20 -9.94
CA ARG A 249 12.14 0.55 -10.67
C ARG A 249 13.38 1.43 -10.68
N ILE A 250 13.23 2.71 -11.02
CA ILE A 250 14.33 3.69 -11.03
C ILE A 250 14.97 3.79 -9.63
N TYR A 251 14.16 3.77 -8.57
CA TYR A 251 14.60 3.78 -7.18
C TYR A 251 15.43 2.53 -6.84
N GLN A 252 15.01 1.33 -7.28
CA GLN A 252 15.79 0.10 -7.13
C GLN A 252 17.13 0.18 -7.88
N MET A 253 17.13 0.64 -9.14
CA MET A 253 18.34 0.80 -9.95
C MET A 253 19.35 1.77 -9.30
N ASN A 254 18.84 2.77 -8.59
CA ASN A 254 19.64 3.76 -7.89
C ASN A 254 19.84 3.43 -6.40
N LYS A 255 19.65 2.18 -5.99
CA LYS A 255 19.94 1.69 -4.62
C LYS A 255 19.25 2.48 -3.51
N GLY A 256 18.06 2.99 -3.80
CA GLY A 256 17.27 3.75 -2.84
C GLY A 256 17.54 5.25 -2.81
N ASP A 257 18.21 5.81 -3.81
CA ASP A 257 18.42 7.26 -3.92
C ASP A 257 17.17 7.96 -4.48
N VAL A 258 16.35 8.53 -3.58
CA VAL A 258 15.13 9.27 -3.94
C VAL A 258 15.44 10.51 -4.80
N VAL A 259 16.54 11.21 -4.51
CA VAL A 259 16.89 12.45 -5.21
C VAL A 259 17.24 12.15 -6.65
N LYS A 260 18.09 11.15 -6.87
CA LYS A 260 18.43 10.70 -8.22
C LYS A 260 17.23 10.13 -8.96
N THR A 261 16.33 9.44 -8.26
CA THR A 261 15.08 8.95 -8.85
C THR A 261 14.20 10.11 -9.34
N ALA A 262 14.04 11.15 -8.52
CA ALA A 262 13.29 12.35 -8.87
C ALA A 262 13.89 13.08 -10.09
N GLN A 263 15.23 13.19 -10.17
CA GLN A 263 15.92 13.80 -11.30
C GLN A 263 15.62 13.05 -12.61
N ILE A 264 15.72 11.72 -12.60
CA ILE A 264 15.43 10.88 -13.78
C ILE A 264 13.96 11.00 -14.22
N CYS A 265 13.00 11.05 -13.28
CA CYS A 265 11.59 11.28 -13.60
C CYS A 265 11.33 12.65 -14.24
N GLN A 266 12.07 13.69 -13.83
CA GLN A 266 11.96 15.03 -14.41
C GLN A 266 12.49 15.12 -15.84
N GLU A 267 13.36 14.18 -16.24
CA GLU A 267 13.95 14.10 -17.58
C GLU A 267 13.08 13.35 -18.62
N VAL A 268 11.92 12.81 -18.22
CA VAL A 268 11.00 12.04 -19.10
C VAL A 268 10.53 12.84 -20.33
N GLY A 269 10.50 14.18 -20.24
CA GLY A 269 10.23 15.08 -21.37
C GLY A 269 8.75 15.28 -21.73
N ASN A 270 7.86 14.36 -21.36
CA ASN A 270 6.40 14.54 -21.44
C ASN A 270 5.84 15.01 -20.08
N PRO A 271 5.18 16.18 -19.99
CA PRO A 271 4.72 16.72 -18.71
C PRO A 271 3.78 15.81 -17.91
N GLN A 272 2.88 15.08 -18.59
CA GLN A 272 1.94 14.19 -17.93
C GLN A 272 2.63 12.93 -17.42
N TYR A 273 3.58 12.39 -18.18
CA TYR A 273 4.34 11.21 -17.77
C TYR A 273 5.29 11.54 -16.62
N THR A 274 5.92 12.73 -16.66
CA THR A 274 6.69 13.27 -15.55
C THR A 274 5.85 13.37 -14.29
N GLU A 275 4.61 13.88 -14.38
CA GLU A 275 3.70 13.94 -13.23
C GLU A 275 3.40 12.56 -12.64
N TRP A 276 3.07 11.56 -13.45
CA TRP A 276 2.83 10.21 -12.96
C TRP A 276 4.09 9.54 -12.37
N CYS A 277 5.26 9.79 -12.96
CA CYS A 277 6.54 9.32 -12.43
C CYS A 277 6.82 9.96 -11.06
N MET A 278 6.61 11.27 -10.93
CA MET A 278 6.82 12.02 -9.69
C MET A 278 5.79 11.66 -8.61
N ASP A 279 4.54 11.34 -8.98
CA ASP A 279 3.56 10.76 -8.07
C ASP A 279 4.08 9.43 -7.49
N ASN A 280 4.71 8.59 -8.32
CA ASN A 280 5.31 7.34 -7.86
C ASN A 280 6.55 7.58 -6.98
N VAL A 281 7.38 8.60 -7.27
CA VAL A 281 8.47 9.04 -6.37
C VAL A 281 7.94 9.42 -4.99
N ALA A 282 6.87 10.22 -4.93
CA ALA A 282 6.27 10.64 -3.68
C ALA A 282 5.75 9.45 -2.85
N ARG A 283 5.24 8.40 -3.51
CA ARG A 283 4.86 7.14 -2.84
C ARG A 283 6.07 6.35 -2.30
N GLN A 284 7.24 6.44 -2.93
CA GLN A 284 8.48 5.84 -2.38
C GLN A 284 8.97 6.56 -1.13
N ILE A 285 8.63 7.84 -0.95
CA ILE A 285 8.97 8.61 0.26
C ILE A 285 8.18 8.13 1.47
N HIS A 286 6.90 7.77 1.31
CA HIS A 286 6.03 7.42 2.43
C HIS A 286 6.63 6.33 3.35
N PRO A 287 7.11 5.17 2.86
CA PRO A 287 7.77 4.17 3.70
C PRO A 287 9.00 4.67 4.46
N LEU A 288 9.74 5.63 3.90
CA LEU A 288 10.94 6.22 4.52
C LEU A 288 10.61 7.13 5.70
N THR A 289 9.35 7.55 5.83
CA THR A 289 8.90 8.36 6.97
C THR A 289 8.81 7.56 8.27
N LEU A 290 8.75 6.21 8.19
CA LEU A 290 8.52 5.33 9.32
C LEU A 290 7.29 5.75 10.17
N GLY A 291 6.26 6.28 9.50
CA GLY A 291 5.04 6.77 10.16
C GLY A 291 5.15 8.19 10.74
N ASN A 292 6.29 8.88 10.60
CA ASN A 292 6.47 10.25 11.10
C ASN A 292 6.07 11.29 10.03
N PRO A 293 4.95 12.03 10.18
CA PRO A 293 4.51 13.00 9.19
C PRO A 293 5.52 14.14 8.96
N ASN A 294 6.34 14.49 9.96
CA ASN A 294 7.32 15.56 9.81
C ASN A 294 8.46 15.19 8.84
N MET A 295 8.77 13.90 8.72
CA MET A 295 9.77 13.41 7.78
C MET A 295 9.34 13.62 6.33
N THR A 296 8.03 13.65 6.05
CA THR A 296 7.46 13.96 4.72
C THR A 296 8.00 15.28 4.19
N PHE A 297 7.97 16.35 5.00
CA PHE A 297 8.40 17.68 4.57
C PHE A 297 9.90 17.70 4.25
N GLN A 298 10.72 17.04 5.06
CA GLN A 298 12.17 16.97 4.87
C GLN A 298 12.54 16.18 3.60
N LEU A 299 11.84 15.08 3.32
CA LEU A 299 12.09 14.26 2.14
C LEU A 299 11.54 14.91 0.86
N CYS A 300 10.33 15.47 0.91
CA CYS A 300 9.74 16.16 -0.24
C CYS A 300 10.52 17.42 -0.65
N GLN A 301 11.29 18.06 0.25
CA GLN A 301 12.18 19.16 -0.14
C GLN A 301 13.29 18.73 -1.10
N GLN A 302 13.60 17.43 -1.15
CA GLN A 302 14.74 16.90 -1.90
C GLN A 302 14.37 16.45 -3.33
N VAL A 303 13.08 16.41 -3.67
CA VAL A 303 12.61 15.93 -4.99
C VAL A 303 12.55 17.03 -6.07
N GLY A 304 12.88 18.27 -5.70
CA GLY A 304 12.90 19.43 -6.59
C GLY A 304 11.88 20.50 -6.18
N PRO A 305 12.20 21.80 -6.37
CA PRO A 305 11.38 22.91 -5.89
C PRO A 305 9.97 22.93 -6.50
N ASP A 306 9.83 22.54 -7.77
CA ASP A 306 8.54 22.53 -8.47
C ASP A 306 7.63 21.34 -8.08
N TRP A 307 8.16 20.40 -7.29
CA TRP A 307 7.47 19.15 -6.95
C TRP A 307 7.17 18.98 -5.47
N TYR A 308 7.64 19.91 -4.63
CA TYR A 308 7.43 19.86 -3.18
C TYR A 308 5.93 19.75 -2.82
N ASP A 309 5.11 20.66 -3.36
CA ASP A 309 3.68 20.73 -3.06
C ASP A 309 2.98 19.41 -3.40
N LYS A 310 3.17 18.93 -4.63
CA LYS A 310 2.59 17.65 -5.10
C LYS A 310 3.07 16.46 -4.27
N CYS A 311 4.36 16.42 -3.93
CA CYS A 311 4.93 15.35 -3.10
C CYS A 311 4.25 15.28 -1.72
N VAL A 312 4.05 16.43 -1.07
CA VAL A 312 3.39 16.50 0.24
C VAL A 312 1.92 16.09 0.13
N LEU A 313 1.21 16.52 -0.91
CA LEU A 313 -0.18 16.14 -1.16
C LEU A 313 -0.34 14.62 -1.36
N VAL A 314 0.54 14.00 -2.15
CA VAL A 314 0.54 12.55 -2.37
C VAL A 314 0.86 11.79 -1.07
N ASN A 315 1.78 12.30 -0.25
CA ASN A 315 2.11 11.68 1.03
C ASN A 315 0.96 11.79 2.04
N ALA A 316 0.25 12.92 2.13
CA ALA A 316 -0.95 13.04 2.96
C ALA A 316 -1.99 11.96 2.59
N GLY A 317 -2.24 11.79 1.28
CA GLY A 317 -3.11 10.75 0.79
C GLY A 317 -2.61 9.33 1.08
N SER A 318 -1.29 9.11 1.00
CA SER A 318 -0.66 7.81 1.25
C SER A 318 -0.79 7.41 2.72
N PHE A 319 -0.51 8.34 3.65
CA PHE A 319 -0.74 8.14 5.08
C PHE A 319 -2.20 7.75 5.36
N TYR A 320 -3.16 8.44 4.75
CA TYR A 320 -4.58 8.10 4.92
C TYR A 320 -4.88 6.68 4.43
N SER A 321 -4.43 6.34 3.22
CA SER A 321 -4.67 5.04 2.58
C SER A 321 -4.09 3.85 3.36
N VAL A 322 -3.06 4.06 4.17
CA VAL A 322 -2.43 3.01 4.99
C VAL A 322 -2.88 3.05 6.45
N GLY A 323 -3.98 3.73 6.77
CA GLY A 323 -4.53 3.79 8.13
C GLY A 323 -3.99 4.91 9.03
N GLY A 324 -2.94 5.62 8.60
CA GLY A 324 -2.37 6.81 9.24
C GLY A 324 -3.24 8.07 9.09
N ARG A 325 -4.52 7.98 9.47
CA ARG A 325 -5.53 9.03 9.24
C ARG A 325 -5.23 10.30 10.03
N SER A 326 -4.69 10.17 11.25
CA SER A 326 -4.32 11.33 12.08
C SER A 326 -3.08 12.03 11.53
N GLU A 327 -2.14 11.25 11.00
CA GLU A 327 -0.91 11.71 10.36
C GLU A 327 -1.23 12.43 9.05
N ALA A 328 -2.16 11.92 8.25
CA ALA A 328 -2.66 12.59 7.05
C ALA A 328 -3.26 13.97 7.36
N ILE A 329 -4.10 14.06 8.40
CA ILE A 329 -4.65 15.35 8.89
C ILE A 329 -3.51 16.26 9.35
N SER A 330 -2.55 15.72 10.11
CA SER A 330 -1.40 16.48 10.61
C SER A 330 -0.56 17.08 9.47
N ILE A 331 -0.35 16.35 8.38
CA ILE A 331 0.33 16.86 7.19
C ILE A 331 -0.46 18.05 6.62
N CYS A 332 -1.76 17.88 6.32
CA CYS A 332 -2.58 18.95 5.74
C CYS A 332 -2.73 20.18 6.66
N SER A 333 -2.68 20.01 7.99
CA SER A 333 -2.69 21.14 8.92
C SER A 333 -1.39 21.94 8.90
N GLN A 334 -0.26 21.32 8.55
CA GLN A 334 1.07 21.92 8.60
C GLN A 334 1.59 22.42 7.24
N VAL A 335 0.93 22.09 6.13
CA VAL A 335 1.31 22.63 4.81
C VAL A 335 1.12 24.15 4.75
N PRO A 336 1.89 24.86 3.90
CA PRO A 336 1.65 26.27 3.58
C PRO A 336 0.18 26.60 3.27
N ALA A 337 -0.24 27.81 3.64
CA ALA A 337 -1.63 28.27 3.45
C ALA A 337 -2.11 28.21 1.99
N THR A 338 -1.19 28.28 1.02
CA THR A 338 -1.47 28.16 -0.42
C THR A 338 -1.86 26.74 -0.85
N ILE A 339 -1.33 25.71 -0.19
CA ILE A 339 -1.51 24.29 -0.53
C ILE A 339 -2.65 23.67 0.30
N LYS A 340 -2.87 24.23 1.49
CA LYS A 340 -3.82 23.73 2.50
C LYS A 340 -5.24 23.45 1.96
N PRO A 341 -5.85 24.31 1.12
CA PRO A 341 -7.17 24.02 0.55
C PRO A 341 -7.21 22.73 -0.28
N GLU A 342 -6.21 22.54 -1.15
CA GLU A 342 -6.11 21.35 -2.00
C GLU A 342 -5.85 20.09 -1.16
N CYS A 343 -4.98 20.17 -0.16
CA CYS A 343 -4.68 19.05 0.73
C CYS A 343 -5.93 18.53 1.43
N PHE A 344 -6.68 19.44 2.08
CA PHE A 344 -7.91 19.05 2.75
C PHE A 344 -9.01 18.63 1.77
N GLU A 345 -9.09 19.20 0.57
CA GLU A 345 -10.05 18.75 -0.43
C GLU A 345 -9.82 17.30 -0.86
N ARG A 346 -8.57 16.94 -1.17
CA ARG A 346 -8.18 15.56 -1.49
C ARG A 346 -8.48 14.61 -0.33
N LEU A 347 -8.12 15.02 0.90
CA LEU A 347 -8.35 14.23 2.10
C LEU A 347 -9.85 14.04 2.39
N ILE A 348 -10.67 15.07 2.21
CA ILE A 348 -12.13 14.97 2.34
C ILE A 348 -12.69 14.00 1.30
N GLY A 349 -12.22 14.05 0.06
CA GLY A 349 -12.60 13.09 -0.98
C GLY A 349 -12.32 11.64 -0.57
N GLN A 350 -11.16 11.39 0.04
CA GLN A 350 -10.81 10.08 0.60
C GLN A 350 -11.71 9.69 1.79
N ILE A 351 -11.96 10.61 2.74
CA ILE A 351 -12.86 10.35 3.89
C ILE A 351 -14.27 10.01 3.43
N VAL A 352 -14.81 10.76 2.46
CA VAL A 352 -16.16 10.54 1.94
C VAL A 352 -16.27 9.19 1.24
N SER A 353 -15.24 8.81 0.49
CA SER A 353 -15.20 7.56 -0.27
C SER A 353 -14.74 6.35 0.55
N ASP A 354 -14.35 6.56 1.80
CA ASP A 354 -13.90 5.51 2.72
C ASP A 354 -15.06 4.57 3.06
N PRO A 355 -14.91 3.23 2.97
CA PRO A 355 -15.96 2.28 3.31
C PRO A 355 -16.26 2.17 4.82
N LEU A 356 -15.56 2.93 5.68
CA LEU A 356 -15.91 3.08 7.10
C LEU A 356 -17.39 3.46 7.32
N LYS A 357 -17.91 3.11 8.50
CA LYS A 357 -19.26 3.52 8.90
C LYS A 357 -19.36 5.04 8.92
N LYS A 358 -20.56 5.56 8.64
CA LYS A 358 -20.80 7.00 8.58
C LYS A 358 -20.37 7.71 9.87
N GLU A 359 -20.67 7.14 11.02
CA GLU A 359 -20.33 7.70 12.33
C GLU A 359 -18.81 7.75 12.57
N GLU A 360 -18.05 6.81 11.98
CA GLU A 360 -16.58 6.80 12.04
C GLU A 360 -16.00 7.88 11.11
N ARG A 361 -16.55 8.03 9.91
CA ARG A 361 -16.19 9.11 8.97
C ARG A 361 -16.50 10.49 9.57
N GLU A 362 -17.63 10.64 10.24
CA GLU A 362 -17.99 11.88 10.95
C GLU A 362 -16.99 12.22 12.06
N LYS A 363 -16.56 11.23 12.86
CA LYS A 363 -15.49 11.41 13.86
C LYS A 363 -14.17 11.83 13.23
N ILE A 364 -13.84 11.33 12.04
CA ILE A 364 -12.65 11.78 11.30
C ILE A 364 -12.86 13.23 10.85
N CYS A 365 -13.99 13.58 10.23
CA CYS A 365 -14.32 14.94 9.81
C CYS A 365 -14.24 15.96 10.96
N GLN A 366 -14.62 15.59 12.18
CA GLN A 366 -14.54 16.45 13.36
C GLN A 366 -13.11 16.77 13.81
N LYS A 367 -12.12 15.98 13.40
CA LYS A 367 -10.69 16.22 13.69
C LYS A 367 -10.03 17.22 12.73
N LEU A 368 -10.68 17.55 11.61
CA LEU A 368 -10.17 18.54 10.66
C LEU A 368 -10.30 19.94 11.27
N GLU A 369 -9.45 20.87 10.84
CA GLU A 369 -9.59 22.28 11.22
C GLU A 369 -10.76 22.94 10.47
N GLN A 370 -11.26 24.07 10.99
CA GLN A 370 -12.26 24.87 10.27
C GLN A 370 -11.58 25.67 9.14
N PRO A 371 -12.24 25.84 7.97
CA PRO A 371 -13.62 25.44 7.64
C PRO A 371 -13.77 24.00 7.12
N TYR A 372 -12.69 23.24 6.99
CA TYR A 372 -12.68 21.92 6.34
C TYR A 372 -13.50 20.86 7.07
N SER A 373 -13.55 20.92 8.41
CA SER A 373 -14.45 20.05 9.20
C SER A 373 -15.91 20.21 8.78
N SER A 374 -16.38 21.46 8.64
CA SER A 374 -17.75 21.74 8.20
C SER A 374 -17.99 21.27 6.76
N LYS A 375 -17.03 21.48 5.84
CA LYS A 375 -17.10 20.99 4.46
C LYS A 375 -17.19 19.45 4.42
N CYS A 376 -16.39 18.76 5.24
CA CYS A 376 -16.35 17.31 5.34
C CYS A 376 -17.70 16.73 5.81
N LEU A 377 -18.23 17.24 6.93
CA LEU A 377 -19.53 16.82 7.48
C LEU A 377 -20.68 17.08 6.50
N SER A 378 -20.66 18.22 5.81
CA SER A 378 -21.63 18.52 4.76
C SER A 378 -21.53 17.53 3.60
N SER A 379 -20.32 17.13 3.20
CA SER A 379 -20.11 16.19 2.10
C SER A 379 -20.63 14.78 2.46
N LEU A 380 -20.43 14.33 3.70
CA LEU A 380 -20.98 13.06 4.20
C LEU A 380 -22.52 13.05 4.29
N SER A 381 -23.15 14.21 4.36
CA SER A 381 -24.62 14.31 4.38
C SER A 381 -25.24 14.11 3.00
N LEU A 382 -24.44 14.25 1.93
CA LEU A 382 -24.87 14.09 0.53
C LEU A 382 -24.69 12.66 0.00
N VAL A 383 -23.98 11.81 0.75
CA VAL A 383 -23.72 10.42 0.40
C VAL A 383 -24.54 9.52 1.33
N PRO A 384 -25.19 8.45 0.82
CA PRO A 384 -26.03 7.54 1.60
C PRO A 384 -25.37 6.96 2.85
#